data_AF-J9DXI0-F1
#
_entry.id   AF-J9DXI0-F1
#
_cell.length_a   1.000
_cell.length_b   1.000
_cell.length_c   1.000
_cell.angle_alpha   90.00
_cell.angle_beta   90.00
_cell.angle_gamma   90.00
#
_symmetry.space_group_name_H-M   'P 1'
#
loop_
_entity.id
_entity.type
_entity.pdbx_description
1 polymer ?
#
loop_
_entity_poly.entity_id
_entity_poly.type
_entity_poly.pdbx_seq_one_letter_code
_entity_poly.pdbx_strand_id
1 'polypeptide(L)'
;KVQSEVHKLLSGRTVVGHSLKNDFKVLGLSHTRKMTRDTATYLPFRKILNHSRTPSLKLLAKQLLGIDIQNGEHDSITDARVAMRLYLLNRKQWEKYVRSRNR
;
A
#
# COMPACT_ATOMS: atom_id res chain seq x y z
N LYS A 1 22.39 -10.32 -3.97
CA LYS A 1 21.94 -10.45 -5.38
C LYS A 1 20.49 -9.99 -5.56
N VAL A 2 19.52 -10.42 -4.75
CA VAL A 2 18.09 -10.00 -4.89
C VAL A 2 17.83 -8.52 -4.56
N GLN A 3 18.40 -7.97 -3.48
CA GLN A 3 18.17 -6.57 -3.07
C GLN A 3 18.54 -5.56 -4.17
N SER A 4 19.64 -5.79 -4.90
CA SER A 4 20.10 -4.92 -5.98
C SER A 4 19.19 -4.96 -7.20
N GLU A 5 18.62 -6.12 -7.53
CA GLU A 5 17.64 -6.27 -8.61
C GLU A 5 16.33 -5.57 -8.24
N VAL A 6 15.85 -5.76 -7.02
CA VAL A 6 14.65 -5.08 -6.51
C VAL A 6 14.88 -3.56 -6.50
N HIS A 7 16.06 -3.09 -6.08
CA HIS A 7 16.39 -1.66 -6.13
C HIS A 7 16.28 -1.09 -7.55
N LYS A 8 16.89 -1.78 -8.53
CA LYS A 8 16.82 -1.38 -9.95
C LYS A 8 15.37 -1.39 -10.47
N LEU A 9 14.59 -2.41 -10.10
CA LEU A 9 13.20 -2.55 -10.53
C LEU A 9 12.31 -1.43 -9.98
N LEU A 10 12.52 -1.04 -8.72
CA LEU A 10 11.71 -0.01 -8.06
C LEU A 10 12.19 1.41 -8.37
N SER A 11 13.41 1.57 -8.90
CA SER A 11 13.95 2.88 -9.28
C SER A 11 13.06 3.56 -10.31
N GLY A 12 12.64 4.79 -10.01
CA GLY A 12 11.75 5.59 -10.86
C GLY A 12 10.29 5.10 -10.93
N ARG A 13 9.91 4.06 -10.18
CA ARG A 13 8.53 3.51 -10.19
C ARG A 13 7.79 3.83 -8.91
N THR A 14 6.46 3.91 -9.00
CA THR A 14 5.60 4.04 -7.82
C THR A 14 5.32 2.66 -7.24
N VAL A 15 5.60 2.47 -5.95
CA VAL A 15 5.40 1.20 -5.25
C VAL A 15 4.10 1.24 -4.46
N VAL A 16 3.19 0.32 -4.77
CA VAL A 16 1.90 0.17 -4.10
C VAL A 16 1.94 -1.06 -3.20
N GLY A 17 1.44 -0.95 -1.97
CA GLY A 17 1.43 -2.08 -1.03
C GLY A 17 0.76 -1.76 0.29
N HIS A 18 0.98 -2.62 1.28
CA HIS A 18 0.44 -2.49 2.63
C HIS A 18 1.56 -2.60 3.65
N SER A 19 1.76 -1.56 4.47
CA SER A 19 2.81 -1.52 5.50
C SER A 19 4.25 -1.66 4.98
N LEU A 20 4.52 -1.15 3.77
CA LEU A 20 5.79 -1.24 3.04
C LEU A 20 7.04 -0.75 3.79
N LYS A 21 6.87 -0.02 4.90
CA LYS A 21 7.97 0.48 5.73
C LYS A 21 8.86 -0.65 6.25
N ASN A 22 8.26 -1.78 6.64
CA ASN A 22 9.01 -2.92 7.15
C ASN A 22 9.75 -3.63 6.01
N ASP A 23 9.07 -3.83 4.87
CA ASP A 23 9.67 -4.45 3.69
C ASP A 23 10.88 -3.68 3.18
N PHE A 24 10.76 -2.35 3.05
CA PHE A 24 11.87 -1.50 2.64
C PHE A 24 13.03 -1.53 3.63
N LYS A 25 12.75 -1.61 4.94
CA LYS A 25 13.80 -1.73 5.96
C LYS A 25 14.58 -3.04 5.82
N VAL A 26 13.89 -4.17 5.64
CA VAL A 26 14.53 -5.48 5.45
C VAL A 26 15.32 -5.53 4.13
N LEU A 27 14.81 -4.89 3.08
CA LEU A 27 15.48 -4.82 1.78
C LEU A 27 16.60 -3.78 1.72
N GLY A 28 16.78 -2.95 2.75
CA GLY A 28 17.78 -1.87 2.77
C GLY A 28 17.48 -0.77 1.74
N LEU A 29 16.21 -0.55 1.40
CA LEU A 29 15.79 0.35 0.33
C LEU A 29 15.26 1.67 0.91
N SER A 30 15.82 2.79 0.45
CA SER A 30 15.27 4.12 0.68
C SER A 30 14.40 4.52 -0.50
N HIS A 31 13.10 4.25 -0.41
CA HIS A 31 12.13 4.70 -1.41
C HIS A 31 11.38 5.94 -0.91
N THR A 32 11.33 6.99 -1.73
CA THR A 32 10.73 8.27 -1.31
C THR A 32 9.23 8.10 -1.06
N ARG A 33 8.73 8.65 0.03
CA ARG A 33 7.29 8.63 0.39
C ARG A 33 6.37 9.14 -0.72
N LYS A 34 6.88 10.01 -1.61
CA LYS A 34 6.18 10.53 -2.79
C LYS A 34 5.90 9.46 -3.85
N MET A 35 6.76 8.46 -3.94
CA MET A 35 6.67 7.33 -4.87
C MET A 35 6.11 6.08 -4.20
N THR A 36 5.80 6.13 -2.90
CA THR A 36 5.09 5.05 -2.20
C THR A 36 3.59 5.32 -2.14
N ARG A 37 2.79 4.28 -2.34
CA ARG A 37 1.33 4.24 -2.14
C ARG A 37 1.02 3.13 -1.15
N ASP A 38 1.21 3.46 0.12
CA ASP A 38 0.98 2.54 1.22
C ASP A 38 -0.47 2.65 1.74
N THR A 39 -1.22 1.57 1.55
CA THR A 39 -2.63 1.46 1.96
C THR A 39 -2.82 1.51 3.47
N ALA A 40 -1.81 1.15 4.27
CA ALA A 40 -1.88 1.21 5.73
C ALA A 40 -1.78 2.64 6.27
N THR A 41 -0.96 3.47 5.61
CA THR A 41 -0.71 4.87 6.03
C THR A 41 -1.54 5.90 5.27
N TYR A 42 -2.40 5.47 4.34
CA TYR A 42 -3.30 6.35 3.61
C TYR A 42 -4.45 6.86 4.50
N LEU A 43 -4.33 8.11 4.95
CA LEU A 43 -5.29 8.76 5.86
C LEU A 43 -6.75 8.71 5.39
N PRO A 44 -7.07 8.90 4.10
CA PRO A 44 -8.46 8.82 3.64
C PRO A 44 -9.11 7.45 3.89
N PHE A 45 -8.37 6.34 3.84
CA PHE A 45 -8.93 5.04 4.23
C PHE A 45 -9.30 4.97 5.71
N ARG A 46 -8.52 5.60 6.58
CA ARG A 46 -8.88 5.70 8.01
C ARG A 46 -10.17 6.49 8.22
N LYS A 47 -10.34 7.57 7.45
CA LYS A 47 -11.55 8.39 7.48
C LYS A 47 -12.76 7.64 6.93
N ILE A 48 -12.62 6.93 5.80
CA ILE A 48 -13.71 6.13 5.21
C ILE A 48 -14.16 5.04 6.17
N LEU A 49 -13.23 4.41 6.89
CA LEU A 49 -13.52 3.38 7.86
C LEU A 49 -13.89 3.91 9.26
N ASN A 50 -13.92 5.23 9.47
CA ASN A 50 -14.06 5.86 10.80
C ASN A 50 -13.16 5.22 11.87
N HIS A 51 -11.95 4.82 11.47
CA HIS A 51 -11.04 4.05 12.32
C HIS A 51 -9.87 4.92 12.78
N SER A 52 -9.64 4.97 14.09
CA SER A 52 -8.60 5.80 14.70
C SER A 52 -7.19 5.20 14.57
N ARG A 53 -7.08 3.86 14.43
CA ARG A 53 -5.80 3.16 14.20
C ARG A 53 -5.58 2.81 12.73
N THR A 54 -4.35 2.43 12.39
CA THR A 54 -4.00 1.86 11.08
C THR A 54 -4.87 0.63 10.78
N PRO A 55 -5.72 0.66 9.73
CA PRO A 55 -6.54 -0.48 9.38
C PRO A 55 -5.69 -1.60 8.79
N SER A 56 -6.08 -2.85 9.05
CA SER A 56 -5.46 -4.02 8.41
C SER A 56 -5.87 -4.14 6.96
N LEU A 57 -5.04 -4.82 6.14
CA LEU A 57 -5.37 -5.10 4.75
C LEU A 57 -6.68 -5.89 4.64
N LYS A 58 -6.91 -6.86 5.53
CA LYS A 58 -8.15 -7.64 5.62
C LYS A 58 -9.38 -6.75 5.81
N LEU A 59 -9.33 -5.79 6.74
CA LEU A 59 -10.44 -4.87 6.97
C LEU A 59 -10.69 -3.99 5.75
N LEU A 60 -9.64 -3.45 5.14
CA LEU A 60 -9.75 -2.64 3.92
C LEU A 60 -10.34 -3.45 2.77
N ALA A 61 -9.88 -4.69 2.57
CA ALA A 61 -10.38 -5.58 1.53
C ALA A 61 -11.87 -5.88 1.72
N LYS A 62 -12.28 -6.19 2.95
CA LYS A 62 -13.67 -6.50 3.27
C LYS A 62 -14.58 -5.28 3.07
N GLN A 63 -14.16 -4.11 3.52
CA GLN A 63 -14.99 -2.90 3.51
C GLN A 63 -15.02 -2.18 2.15
N LEU A 64 -13.88 -2.10 1.46
CA LEU A 64 -13.78 -1.36 0.19
C LEU A 64 -13.96 -2.25 -1.04
N LEU A 65 -13.59 -3.53 -0.95
CA LEU A 65 -13.67 -4.46 -2.09
C LEU A 65 -14.72 -5.56 -1.88
N GLY A 66 -15.30 -5.71 -0.68
CA GLY A 66 -16.27 -6.77 -0.39
C GLY A 66 -15.67 -8.17 -0.38
N ILE A 67 -14.34 -8.29 -0.26
CA ILE A 67 -13.64 -9.59 -0.29
C ILE A 67 -13.05 -9.90 1.09
N ASP A 68 -13.20 -11.14 1.53
CA ASP A 68 -12.47 -11.64 2.69
C ASP A 68 -11.16 -12.30 2.23
N ILE A 69 -10.05 -11.83 2.81
CA ILE A 69 -8.71 -12.38 2.60
C ILE A 69 -8.12 -12.82 3.93
N GLN A 70 -7.02 -13.57 3.89
CA GLN A 70 -6.31 -14.02 5.10
C GLN A 70 -7.27 -14.79 6.04
N ASN A 71 -8.06 -15.71 5.47
CA ASN A 71 -8.95 -16.62 6.23
C ASN A 71 -8.24 -17.93 6.62
N GLY A 72 -6.95 -18.05 6.30
CA GLY A 72 -6.06 -19.16 6.64
C GLY A 72 -4.62 -18.67 6.61
N GLU A 73 -3.74 -19.34 5.86
CA GLU A 73 -2.38 -18.86 5.64
C GLU A 73 -2.33 -17.55 4.82
N HIS A 74 -1.33 -16.73 5.09
CA HIS A 74 -1.09 -15.50 4.35
C HIS A 74 -0.44 -15.81 3.00
N ASP A 75 -1.04 -15.32 1.92
CA ASP A 75 -0.46 -15.36 0.59
C ASP A 75 -0.03 -13.95 0.16
N SER A 76 1.29 -13.74 0.07
CA SER A 76 1.91 -12.48 -0.37
C SER A 76 1.42 -12.04 -1.75
N ILE A 77 1.08 -12.98 -2.65
CA ILE A 77 0.61 -12.66 -3.99
C ILE A 77 -0.80 -12.05 -3.90
N THR A 78 -1.69 -12.69 -3.14
CA THR A 78 -3.03 -12.19 -2.88
C THR A 78 -2.99 -10.83 -2.19
N ASP A 79 -2.15 -10.66 -1.17
CA ASP A 79 -2.02 -9.39 -0.46
C ASP A 79 -1.55 -8.25 -1.39
N ALA A 80 -0.56 -8.51 -2.24
CA ALA A 80 -0.10 -7.54 -3.25
C ALA A 80 -1.20 -7.18 -4.26
N ARG A 81 -1.98 -8.17 -4.72
CA ARG A 81 -3.12 -7.95 -5.63
C ARG A 81 -4.21 -7.11 -4.98
N VAL A 82 -4.55 -7.38 -3.72
CA VAL A 82 -5.55 -6.62 -2.97
C VAL A 82 -5.10 -5.19 -2.72
N ALA A 83 -3.85 -4.99 -2.29
CA ALA A 83 -3.29 -3.64 -2.12
C ALA A 83 -3.33 -2.84 -3.43
N MET A 84 -3.00 -3.48 -4.56
CA MET A 84 -3.11 -2.86 -5.88
C MET A 84 -4.56 -2.51 -6.23
N ARG A 85 -5.53 -3.41 -5.98
CA ARG A 85 -6.95 -3.14 -6.21
C ARG A 85 -7.46 -1.96 -5.39
N LEU A 86 -7.10 -1.88 -4.10
CA LEU A 86 -7.46 -0.76 -3.23
C LEU A 86 -6.93 0.57 -3.78
N TYR A 87 -5.69 0.58 -4.26
CA TYR A 87 -5.09 1.74 -4.92
C TYR A 87 -5.83 2.09 -6.21
N LEU A 88 -6.09 1.13 -7.10
CA LEU A 88 -6.77 1.39 -8.38
C LEU A 88 -8.17 1.98 -8.18
N LEU A 89 -8.94 1.47 -7.21
CA LEU A 89 -10.27 1.96 -6.87
C LEU A 89 -10.23 3.44 -6.42
N ASN A 90 -9.17 3.83 -5.72
CA ASN A 90 -9.01 5.18 -5.17
C ASN A 90 -7.98 6.03 -5.92
N ARG A 91 -7.51 5.58 -7.09
CA ARG A 91 -6.34 6.16 -7.78
C ARG A 91 -6.48 7.66 -7.98
N LYS A 92 -7.64 8.11 -8.47
CA LYS A 92 -7.91 9.54 -8.71
C LYS A 92 -7.77 10.38 -7.44
N GLN A 93 -8.39 9.93 -6.34
CA GLN A 93 -8.34 10.65 -5.07
C GLN A 93 -6.95 10.56 -4.42
N TRP A 94 -6.28 9.41 -4.57
CA TRP A 94 -4.93 9.19 -4.05
C TRP A 94 -3.89 10.07 -4.75
N GLU A 95 -3.88 10.11 -6.08
CA GLU A 95 -2.94 10.97 -6.81
C GLU A 95 -3.19 12.45 -6.53
N LYS A 96 -4.47 12.87 -6.39
CA LYS A 96 -4.79 14.24 -5.96
C LYS A 96 -4.25 14.53 -4.55
N TYR A 97 -4.41 13.58 -3.62
CA TYR A 97 -3.93 13.68 -2.25
C TYR A 97 -2.40 13.77 -2.14
N VAL A 98 -1.68 12.99 -2.94
CA VAL A 98 -0.21 13.02 -2.96
C VAL A 98 0.27 14.32 -3.59
N ARG A 99 -0.38 14.81 -4.66
CA ARG A 99 -0.08 16.12 -5.25
C ARG A 99 -0.32 17.27 -4.26
N SER A 100 -1.41 17.23 -3.48
CA SER A 100 -1.72 18.31 -2.53
C SER A 100 -0.78 18.36 -1.33
N ARG A 101 -0.19 17.23 -0.90
CA ARG A 101 0.83 17.20 0.16
C ARG A 101 2.24 17.58 -0.30
N ASN A 102 2.46 17.72 -1.61
CA ASN A 102 3.75 18.07 -2.20
C ASN A 102 3.87 19.57 -2.54
N ARG A 103 2.82 20.37 -2.26
CA ARG A 103 2.89 21.82 -2.19
C ARG A 103 3.21 22.21 -0.76
#